data_AF-A0A9W4XYM3-F1
#
_entry.id   AF-A0A9W4XYM3-F1
#
_cell.length_a   1.000
_cell.length_b   1.000
_cell.length_c   1.000
_cell.angle_alpha   90.00
_cell.angle_beta   90.00
_cell.angle_gamma   90.00
#
_symmetry.space_group_name_H-M   'P 1'
#
loop_
_entity.id
_entity.type
_entity.pdbx_description
1 polymer ?
#
loop_
_entity_poly.entity_id
_entity_poly.type
_entity_poly.pdbx_seq_one_letter_code
_entity_poly.pdbx_strand_id
1 'polypeptide(L)'
;MSMRSLIIVMLIDTNIWIYLYETGLTWVIREITKLPGHEVWITGCVRRELDNPEYGGVYARTDGMLDDGTVVTAVIPGQDPNMPSTYEEAEDELIALVEASLGKESGLIVTNDEQAQRKCVSSGIRSLDMAEFLIWCCNQGVLGHDDAVDGFDDLAKGGLVLKISRQKFIDTIARSPAPTRRGRASGRRGDGSLGS
;
A
#
# COMPACT_ATOMS: atom_id res chain seq x y z
N MET A 1 -33.69 -4.51 0.03
CA MET A 1 -32.41 -5.27 0.01
C MET A 1 -31.33 -4.34 0.53
N SER A 2 -30.73 -4.67 1.68
CA SER A 2 -29.60 -3.91 2.21
C SER A 2 -28.41 -4.15 1.27
N MET A 3 -27.95 -3.13 0.55
CA MET A 3 -26.62 -3.18 -0.07
C MET A 3 -25.63 -3.29 1.08
N ARG A 4 -25.13 -4.49 1.37
CA ARG A 4 -23.92 -4.60 2.18
C ARG A 4 -22.83 -3.92 1.35
N SER A 5 -22.36 -2.77 1.83
CA SER A 5 -21.18 -2.14 1.26
C SER A 5 -20.06 -3.18 1.32
N LEU A 6 -19.49 -3.50 0.15
CA LEU A 6 -18.36 -4.42 0.05
C LEU A 6 -17.19 -3.80 0.82
N ILE A 7 -16.67 -4.51 1.80
CA ILE A 7 -15.43 -4.10 2.47
C ILE A 7 -14.27 -4.46 1.54
N ILE A 8 -13.41 -3.50 1.24
CA ILE A 8 -12.16 -3.73 0.52
C ILE A 8 -11.05 -3.79 1.56
N VAL A 9 -10.41 -4.95 1.66
CA VAL A 9 -9.26 -5.17 2.52
C VAL A 9 -8.01 -5.22 1.65
N MET A 10 -7.19 -4.19 1.78
CA MET A 10 -5.94 -4.07 1.05
C MET A 10 -4.81 -4.74 1.83
N LEU A 11 -4.17 -5.72 1.21
CA LEU A 11 -3.10 -6.52 1.80
C LEU A 11 -1.79 -6.14 1.13
N ILE A 12 -0.92 -5.48 1.87
CA ILE A 12 0.29 -4.86 1.31
C ILE A 12 1.51 -5.71 1.68
N ASP A 13 2.23 -6.15 0.66
CA ASP A 13 3.48 -6.88 0.77
C ASP A 13 4.63 -6.01 1.32
N THR A 14 5.62 -6.64 1.94
CA THR A 14 6.82 -6.03 2.55
C THR A 14 7.53 -5.11 1.57
N ASN A 15 7.77 -5.54 0.33
CA ASN A 15 8.50 -4.70 -0.63
C ASN A 15 7.74 -3.41 -0.97
N ILE A 16 6.41 -3.47 -1.03
CA ILE A 16 5.57 -2.29 -1.29
C ILE A 16 5.67 -1.30 -0.12
N TRP A 17 5.72 -1.78 1.12
CA TRP A 17 5.95 -0.93 2.29
C TRP A 17 7.29 -0.19 2.21
N ILE A 18 8.37 -0.90 1.85
CA ILE A 18 9.70 -0.31 1.70
C ILE A 18 9.67 0.78 0.62
N TYR A 19 9.08 0.49 -0.54
CA TYR A 19 8.96 1.46 -1.63
C TYR A 19 8.16 2.70 -1.25
N LEU A 20 7.07 2.55 -0.51
CA LEU A 20 6.30 3.68 0.00
C LEU A 20 7.08 4.52 1.00
N TYR A 21 7.90 3.88 1.83
CA TYR A 21 8.78 4.58 2.76
C TYR A 21 9.86 5.38 2.03
N GLU A 22 10.59 4.74 1.10
CA GLU A 22 11.68 5.38 0.36
C GLU A 22 11.21 6.56 -0.48
N THR A 23 9.96 6.53 -0.96
CA THR A 23 9.33 7.62 -1.72
C THR A 23 8.61 8.66 -0.86
N GLY A 24 8.58 8.49 0.47
CA GLY A 24 7.84 9.38 1.37
C GLY A 24 6.33 9.35 1.15
N LEU A 25 5.79 8.26 0.62
CA LEU A 25 4.37 8.06 0.31
C LEU A 25 3.62 7.20 1.34
N THR A 26 4.25 6.80 2.44
CA THR A 26 3.60 5.99 3.51
C THR A 26 2.29 6.57 4.00
N TRP A 27 2.15 7.90 4.02
CA TRP A 27 0.94 8.62 4.43
C TRP A 27 -0.31 8.22 3.64
N VAL A 28 -0.18 7.71 2.40
CA VAL A 28 -1.35 7.29 1.59
C VAL A 28 -2.15 6.18 2.30
N ILE A 29 -1.49 5.35 3.10
CA ILE A 29 -2.12 4.26 3.85
C ILE A 29 -3.13 4.81 4.88
N ARG A 30 -2.81 5.94 5.51
CA ARG A 30 -3.74 6.64 6.42
C ARG A 30 -4.90 7.27 5.67
N GLU A 31 -4.74 7.68 4.42
CA GLU A 31 -5.84 8.21 3.62
C GLU A 31 -6.75 7.09 3.11
N ILE A 32 -6.20 5.91 2.79
CA ILE A 32 -6.97 4.74 2.37
C ILE A 32 -7.96 4.31 3.45
N THR A 33 -7.53 4.26 4.71
CA THR A 33 -8.40 3.86 5.84
C THR A 33 -9.52 4.86 6.16
N LYS A 34 -9.46 6.08 5.60
CA LYS A 34 -10.55 7.06 5.68
C LYS A 34 -11.61 6.84 4.61
N LEU A 35 -11.33 6.05 3.58
CA LEU A 35 -12.31 5.72 2.55
C LEU A 35 -13.38 4.80 3.16
N PRO A 36 -14.69 5.04 2.89
CA PRO A 36 -15.74 4.19 3.40
C PRO A 36 -15.55 2.73 2.98
N GLY A 37 -15.57 1.81 3.96
CA GLY A 37 -15.46 0.37 3.71
C GLY A 37 -14.07 -0.10 3.28
N HIS A 38 -13.01 0.65 3.57
CA HIS A 38 -11.63 0.24 3.26
C HIS A 38 -10.83 -0.01 4.53
N GLU A 39 -10.05 -1.09 4.52
CA GLU A 39 -9.12 -1.44 5.58
C GLU A 39 -7.76 -1.81 4.97
N VAL A 40 -6.68 -1.61 5.72
CA VAL A 40 -5.33 -2.01 5.32
C VAL A 40 -4.81 -3.04 6.30
N TRP A 41 -4.48 -4.22 5.80
CA TRP A 41 -4.06 -5.37 6.58
C TRP A 41 -2.65 -5.80 6.19
N ILE A 42 -1.91 -6.34 7.15
CA ILE A 42 -0.67 -7.08 6.94
C ILE A 42 -0.74 -8.41 7.67
N THR A 43 0.10 -9.37 7.27
CA THR A 43 0.21 -10.65 7.97
C THR A 43 1.38 -10.64 8.97
N GLY A 44 1.53 -11.74 9.70
CA GLY A 44 2.65 -11.94 10.62
C GLY A 44 4.01 -12.00 9.93
N CYS A 45 4.10 -12.62 8.74
CA CYS A 45 5.33 -12.63 7.93
C CYS A 45 5.73 -11.23 7.53
N VAL A 46 4.82 -10.46 6.89
CA VAL A 46 5.09 -9.07 6.49
C VAL A 46 5.58 -8.25 7.69
N ARG A 47 4.90 -8.37 8.84
CA ARG A 47 5.32 -7.68 10.06
C ARG A 47 6.74 -8.06 10.50
N ARG A 48 7.07 -9.35 10.51
CA ARG A 48 8.41 -9.82 10.92
C ARG A 48 9.51 -9.38 9.95
N GLU A 49 9.22 -9.35 8.65
CA GLU A 49 10.16 -8.87 7.65
C GLU A 49 10.39 -7.36 7.80
N LEU A 50 9.34 -6.57 8.00
CA LEU A 50 9.47 -5.14 8.29
C LEU A 50 10.23 -4.87 9.60
N ASP A 51 10.13 -5.77 10.58
CA ASP A 51 10.89 -5.70 11.82
C ASP A 51 12.38 -6.08 11.62
N ASN A 52 12.73 -6.75 10.54
CA ASN A 52 14.09 -7.16 10.24
C ASN A 52 14.91 -5.98 9.70
N PRO A 53 16.05 -5.62 10.35
CA PRO A 53 16.92 -4.53 9.89
C PRO A 53 17.42 -4.67 8.44
N GLU A 54 17.52 -5.89 7.92
CA GLU A 54 17.99 -6.15 6.56
C GLU A 54 16.96 -5.85 5.47
N TYR A 55 15.66 -5.81 5.82
CA TYR A 55 14.54 -5.64 4.89
C TYR A 55 13.76 -4.33 5.15
N GLY A 56 14.40 -3.34 5.78
CA GLY A 56 13.81 -2.00 6.01
C GLY A 56 13.80 -1.55 7.47
N GLY A 57 13.96 -2.47 8.42
CA GLY A 57 14.10 -2.18 9.85
C GLY A 57 13.06 -1.21 10.43
N VAL A 58 13.45 -0.49 11.49
CA VAL A 58 12.60 0.52 12.17
C VAL A 58 12.13 1.64 11.24
N TYR A 59 12.75 1.80 10.07
CA TYR A 59 12.44 2.85 9.11
C TYR A 59 11.18 2.51 8.27
N ALA A 60 10.99 1.24 7.89
CA ALA A 60 9.74 0.80 7.25
C ALA A 60 8.59 0.56 8.25
N ARG A 61 8.85 0.65 9.57
CA ARG A 61 7.81 0.79 10.60
C ARG A 61 7.18 2.17 10.47
N THR A 62 6.28 2.28 9.52
CA THR A 62 5.45 3.44 9.24
C THR A 62 4.80 3.99 10.52
N ASP A 63 5.37 5.08 11.03
CA ASP A 63 4.75 6.17 11.77
C ASP A 63 3.69 5.79 12.83
N GLY A 64 3.90 4.74 13.62
CA GLY A 64 2.95 4.29 14.65
C GLY A 64 1.61 3.77 14.11
N MET A 65 1.50 3.46 12.81
CA MET A 65 0.25 3.00 12.16
C MET A 65 -0.23 1.64 12.66
N LEU A 66 0.68 0.77 13.09
CA LEU A 66 0.35 -0.49 13.74
C LEU A 66 -0.12 -0.27 15.18
N ASP A 67 0.50 0.68 15.88
CA ASP A 67 0.22 0.97 17.29
C ASP A 67 -1.11 1.74 17.47
N ASP A 68 -1.45 2.62 16.53
CA ASP A 68 -2.70 3.40 16.55
C ASP A 68 -3.88 2.70 15.88
N GLY A 69 -3.67 1.51 15.32
CA GLY A 69 -4.71 0.68 14.70
C GLY A 69 -5.10 1.08 13.29
N THR A 70 -4.35 1.97 12.61
CA THR A 70 -4.52 2.25 11.18
C THR A 70 -4.34 0.98 10.35
N VAL A 71 -3.38 0.15 10.69
CA VAL A 71 -3.06 -1.10 9.97
C VAL A 71 -3.35 -2.29 10.88
N VAL A 72 -4.14 -3.23 10.38
CA VAL A 72 -4.52 -4.43 11.13
C VAL A 72 -3.50 -5.52 10.86
N THR A 73 -2.92 -6.10 11.93
CA THR A 73 -2.18 -7.36 11.80
C THR A 73 -3.19 -8.51 11.83
N ALA A 74 -3.38 -9.15 10.68
CA ALA A 74 -4.33 -10.25 10.54
C ALA A 74 -3.73 -11.58 11.01
N VAL A 75 -4.59 -12.42 11.59
CA VAL A 75 -4.24 -13.79 11.99
C VAL A 75 -4.70 -14.74 10.90
N ILE A 76 -3.79 -15.59 10.42
CA ILE A 76 -4.12 -16.64 9.46
C ILE A 76 -4.89 -17.75 10.18
N PRO A 77 -6.11 -18.11 9.74
CA PRO A 77 -6.86 -19.20 10.35
C PRO A 77 -6.06 -20.51 10.35
N GLY A 78 -5.95 -21.15 11.52
CA GLY A 78 -5.23 -22.41 11.68
C GLY A 78 -3.73 -22.26 11.94
N GLN A 79 -3.18 -21.04 11.95
CA GLN A 79 -1.80 -20.77 12.30
C GLN A 79 -1.70 -20.23 13.73
N ASP A 80 -0.74 -20.73 14.52
CA ASP A 80 -0.40 -20.14 15.81
C ASP A 80 0.42 -18.86 15.58
N PRO A 81 -0.06 -17.69 16.01
CA PRO A 81 0.65 -16.42 15.83
C PRO A 81 2.00 -16.37 16.57
N ASN A 82 2.24 -17.24 17.55
CA ASN A 82 3.48 -17.31 18.31
C ASN A 82 4.52 -18.24 17.68
N MET A 83 4.15 -18.98 16.63
CA MET A 83 5.04 -19.90 15.93
C MET A 83 5.55 -19.27 14.62
N PRO A 84 6.70 -19.72 14.10
CA PRO A 84 7.12 -19.37 12.74
C PRO A 84 5.99 -19.67 11.75
N SER A 85 5.87 -18.85 10.70
CA SER A 85 4.88 -19.13 9.67
C SER A 85 5.17 -20.47 9.01
N THR A 86 4.10 -21.17 8.63
CA THR A 86 4.20 -22.34 7.77
C THR A 86 4.47 -21.96 6.31
N TYR A 87 4.34 -20.67 5.97
CA TYR A 87 4.62 -20.12 4.66
C TYR A 87 6.05 -19.58 4.62
N GLU A 88 6.79 -19.97 3.58
CA GLU A 88 8.17 -19.49 3.35
C GLU A 88 8.20 -18.06 2.79
N GLU A 89 7.19 -17.71 1.98
CA GLU A 89 7.05 -16.42 1.31
C GLU A 89 5.89 -15.62 1.94
N ALA A 90 6.10 -14.32 2.19
CA ALA A 90 5.08 -13.44 2.78
C ALA A 90 3.82 -13.35 1.89
N GLU A 91 3.99 -13.37 0.58
CA GLU A 91 2.92 -13.28 -0.41
C GLU A 91 2.00 -14.49 -0.38
N ASP A 92 2.53 -15.69 -0.10
CA ASP A 92 1.73 -16.89 0.07
C ASP A 92 0.85 -16.83 1.32
N GLU A 93 1.36 -16.20 2.38
CA GLU A 93 0.58 -15.95 3.59
C GLU A 93 -0.55 -14.93 3.32
N LEU A 94 -0.30 -13.90 2.51
CA LEU A 94 -1.31 -12.93 2.09
C LEU A 94 -2.42 -13.60 1.25
N ILE A 95 -2.05 -14.47 0.31
CA ILE A 95 -3.01 -15.20 -0.54
C ILE A 95 -3.86 -16.13 0.32
N ALA A 96 -3.24 -16.89 1.22
CA ALA A 96 -3.94 -17.80 2.12
C ALA A 96 -4.96 -17.07 3.02
N LEU A 97 -4.62 -15.87 3.50
CA LEU A 97 -5.53 -15.03 4.27
C LEU A 97 -6.80 -14.68 3.50
N VAL A 98 -6.65 -14.29 2.22
CA VAL A 98 -7.79 -13.94 1.37
C VAL A 98 -8.70 -15.15 1.14
N GLU A 99 -8.10 -16.30 0.82
CA GLU A 99 -8.83 -17.53 0.55
C GLU A 99 -9.57 -18.06 1.78
N ALA A 100 -8.95 -17.95 2.97
CA ALA A 100 -9.51 -18.49 4.20
C ALA A 100 -10.50 -17.56 4.90
N SER A 101 -10.35 -16.22 4.78
CA SER A 101 -11.03 -15.27 5.69
C SER A 101 -11.82 -14.15 5.02
N LEU A 102 -11.32 -13.56 3.93
CA LEU A 102 -11.86 -12.30 3.40
C LEU A 102 -12.85 -12.50 2.25
N GLY A 103 -12.73 -13.62 1.53
CA GLY A 103 -13.40 -13.81 0.25
C GLY A 103 -12.73 -12.99 -0.85
N LYS A 104 -12.67 -13.56 -2.06
CA LYS A 104 -11.88 -13.04 -3.20
C LYS A 104 -12.29 -11.65 -3.66
N GLU A 105 -13.57 -11.30 -3.49
CA GLU A 105 -14.11 -9.98 -3.84
C GLU A 105 -13.68 -8.88 -2.86
N SER A 106 -13.44 -9.23 -1.59
CA SER A 106 -13.05 -8.26 -0.55
C SER A 106 -11.54 -8.02 -0.55
N GLY A 107 -10.74 -9.05 -0.82
CA GLY A 107 -9.28 -8.98 -0.83
C GLY A 107 -8.72 -8.25 -2.05
N LEU A 108 -7.74 -7.37 -1.81
CA LEU A 108 -6.92 -6.72 -2.82
C LEU A 108 -5.45 -6.79 -2.39
N ILE A 109 -4.64 -7.59 -3.07
CA ILE A 109 -3.22 -7.77 -2.73
C ILE A 109 -2.36 -6.77 -3.51
N VAL A 110 -1.46 -6.06 -2.84
CA VAL A 110 -0.50 -5.17 -3.49
C VAL A 110 0.89 -5.80 -3.37
N THR A 111 1.46 -6.20 -4.50
CA THR A 111 2.79 -6.85 -4.57
C THR A 111 3.39 -6.66 -5.96
N ASN A 112 4.72 -6.53 -6.02
CA ASN A 112 5.47 -6.53 -7.27
C ASN A 112 5.93 -7.94 -7.69
N ASP A 113 5.77 -8.95 -6.84
CA ASP A 113 6.20 -10.31 -7.14
C ASP A 113 5.34 -10.94 -8.25
N GLU A 114 5.98 -11.29 -9.38
CA GLU A 114 5.27 -11.82 -10.54
C GLU A 114 4.72 -13.23 -10.33
N GLN A 115 5.33 -14.02 -9.45
CA GLN A 115 4.85 -15.34 -9.11
C GLN A 115 3.60 -15.24 -8.22
N ALA A 116 3.59 -14.36 -7.23
CA ALA A 116 2.44 -14.02 -6.39
C ALA A 116 1.29 -13.45 -7.23
N GLN A 117 1.57 -12.54 -8.18
CA GLN A 117 0.55 -12.03 -9.10
C GLN A 117 -0.08 -13.14 -9.94
N ARG A 118 0.73 -14.08 -10.46
CA ARG A 118 0.22 -15.24 -11.20
C ARG A 118 -0.63 -16.15 -10.32
N LYS A 119 -0.22 -16.40 -9.06
CA LYS A 119 -1.02 -17.14 -8.06
C LYS A 119 -2.36 -16.42 -7.81
N CYS A 120 -2.37 -15.10 -7.60
CA CYS A 120 -3.58 -14.29 -7.43
C CYS A 120 -4.54 -14.44 -8.61
N VAL A 121 -4.04 -14.30 -9.85
CA VAL A 121 -4.84 -14.48 -11.07
C VAL A 121 -5.44 -15.89 -11.13
N SER A 122 -4.65 -16.92 -10.83
CA SER A 122 -5.14 -18.32 -10.84
C SER A 122 -6.23 -18.57 -9.79
N SER A 123 -6.14 -17.89 -8.64
CA SER A 123 -7.12 -17.95 -7.56
C SER A 123 -8.28 -16.97 -7.76
N GLY A 124 -8.27 -16.10 -8.79
CA GLY A 124 -9.29 -15.06 -8.98
C GLY A 124 -9.28 -13.98 -7.89
N ILE A 125 -8.13 -13.76 -7.25
CA ILE A 125 -7.90 -12.70 -6.27
C ILE A 125 -7.40 -11.47 -7.03
N ARG A 126 -7.92 -10.29 -6.69
CA ARG A 126 -7.44 -9.04 -7.27
C ARG A 126 -6.06 -8.70 -6.72
N SER A 127 -5.14 -8.33 -7.60
CA SER A 127 -3.83 -7.82 -7.21
C SER A 127 -3.45 -6.57 -8.01
N LEU A 128 -2.54 -5.77 -7.44
CA LEU A 128 -1.96 -4.59 -8.07
C LEU A 128 -0.44 -4.65 -7.92
N ASP A 129 0.30 -4.33 -8.99
CA ASP A 129 1.69 -3.92 -8.88
C ASP A 129 1.82 -2.49 -8.31
N MET A 130 3.04 -2.03 -8.05
CA MET A 130 3.28 -0.70 -7.47
C MET A 130 2.76 0.45 -8.36
N ALA A 131 2.87 0.35 -9.68
CA ALA A 131 2.36 1.40 -10.57
C ALA A 131 0.83 1.38 -10.60
N GLU A 132 0.23 0.20 -10.66
CA GLU A 132 -1.22 0.01 -10.57
C GLU A 132 -1.77 0.48 -9.24
N PHE A 133 -1.03 0.31 -8.15
CA PHE A 133 -1.36 0.83 -6.82
C PHE A 133 -1.37 2.36 -6.77
N LEU A 134 -0.36 3.02 -7.33
CA LEU A 134 -0.35 4.50 -7.43
C LEU A 134 -1.51 5.02 -8.28
N ILE A 135 -1.81 4.35 -9.41
CA ILE A 135 -2.98 4.67 -10.24
C ILE A 135 -4.28 4.48 -9.46
N TRP A 136 -4.40 3.38 -8.70
CA TRP A 136 -5.56 3.13 -7.86
C TRP A 136 -5.74 4.23 -6.80
N CYS A 137 -4.64 4.66 -6.17
CA CYS A 137 -4.65 5.75 -5.20
C CYS A 137 -5.13 7.08 -5.82
N CYS A 138 -4.69 7.41 -7.04
CA CYS A 138 -5.21 8.56 -7.79
C CYS A 138 -6.71 8.40 -8.08
N ASN A 139 -7.14 7.20 -8.50
CA ASN A 139 -8.54 6.93 -8.81
C ASN A 139 -9.47 7.05 -7.60
N GLN A 140 -8.98 6.74 -6.40
CA GLN A 140 -9.71 6.97 -5.15
C GLN A 140 -9.59 8.40 -4.62
N GLY A 141 -8.80 9.26 -5.26
CA GLY A 141 -8.57 10.64 -4.83
C GLY A 141 -7.75 10.77 -3.55
N VAL A 142 -7.03 9.71 -3.13
CA VAL A 142 -6.15 9.72 -1.95
C VAL A 142 -4.75 10.24 -2.28
N LEU A 143 -4.32 10.12 -3.54
CA LEU A 143 -3.03 10.60 -4.02
C LEU A 143 -3.23 11.63 -5.13
N GLY A 144 -2.52 12.76 -5.04
CA GLY A 144 -2.53 13.79 -6.08
C GLY A 144 -1.66 13.38 -7.27
N HIS A 145 -1.96 13.92 -8.46
CA HIS A 145 -1.22 13.55 -9.67
C HIS A 145 0.28 13.89 -9.58
N ASP A 146 0.61 15.08 -9.07
CA ASP A 146 2.02 15.51 -8.92
C ASP A 146 2.78 14.56 -7.98
N ASP A 147 2.20 14.26 -6.81
CA ASP A 147 2.80 13.34 -5.83
C ASP A 147 2.92 11.91 -6.39
N ALA A 148 1.97 11.48 -7.23
CA ALA A 148 2.05 10.18 -7.91
C ALA A 148 3.15 10.11 -8.97
N VAL A 149 3.38 11.19 -9.72
CA VAL A 149 4.46 11.27 -10.71
C VAL A 149 5.81 11.33 -10.01
N ASP A 150 5.94 12.14 -8.96
CA ASP A 150 7.17 12.22 -8.18
C ASP A 150 7.51 10.86 -7.56
N GLY A 151 6.51 10.19 -6.95
CA GLY A 151 6.67 8.83 -6.44
C GLY A 151 7.09 7.83 -7.52
N PHE A 152 6.44 7.84 -8.69
CA PHE A 152 6.83 6.98 -9.82
C PHE A 152 8.28 7.21 -10.23
N ASP A 153 8.70 8.46 -10.34
CA ASP A 153 10.05 8.83 -10.76
C ASP A 153 11.10 8.44 -9.73
N ASP A 154 10.79 8.58 -8.43
CA ASP A 154 11.69 8.19 -7.35
C ASP A 154 11.85 6.67 -7.24
N LEU A 155 10.78 5.89 -7.45
CA LEU A 155 10.87 4.43 -7.58
C LEU A 155 11.77 4.00 -8.74
N ALA A 156 11.58 4.62 -9.91
CA ALA A 156 12.38 4.31 -11.09
C ALA A 156 13.86 4.66 -10.88
N LYS A 157 14.16 5.79 -10.23
CA LYS A 157 15.54 6.15 -9.84
C LYS A 157 16.13 5.19 -8.81
N GLY A 158 15.31 4.68 -7.90
CA GLY A 158 15.68 3.66 -6.92
C GLY A 158 15.96 2.28 -7.53
N GLY A 159 15.75 2.11 -8.84
CA GLY A 159 16.06 0.87 -9.57
C GLY A 159 14.87 -0.09 -9.68
N LEU A 160 13.68 0.29 -9.21
CA LEU A 160 12.47 -0.51 -9.43
C LEU A 160 12.05 -0.45 -10.91
N VAL A 161 11.93 -1.62 -11.54
CA VAL A 161 11.47 -1.73 -12.93
C VAL A 161 9.94 -1.77 -12.96
N LEU A 162 9.33 -0.63 -13.27
CA LEU A 162 7.87 -0.51 -13.42
C LEU A 162 7.42 -1.02 -14.79
N LYS A 163 6.33 -1.81 -14.83
CA LYS A 163 5.82 -2.47 -16.06
C LYS A 163 5.16 -1.50 -17.06
N ILE A 164 4.90 -0.26 -16.63
CA ILE A 164 4.28 0.80 -17.44
C ILE A 164 5.30 1.89 -17.73
N SER A 165 5.28 2.47 -18.93
CA SER A 165 6.12 3.62 -19.24
C SER A 165 5.63 4.86 -18.47
N ARG A 166 6.57 5.75 -18.11
CA ARG A 166 6.26 7.02 -17.43
C ARG A 166 5.17 7.83 -18.14
N GLN A 167 5.24 7.96 -19.48
CA GLN A 167 4.24 8.70 -20.24
C GLN A 167 2.85 8.05 -20.13
N LYS A 168 2.77 6.72 -20.28
CA LYS A 168 1.50 6.00 -20.17
C LYS A 168 0.94 6.09 -18.74
N PHE A 169 1.80 6.09 -17.72
CA PHE A 169 1.40 6.34 -16.33
C PHE A 169 0.76 7.72 -16.18
N ILE A 170 1.43 8.78 -16.63
CA ILE A 170 0.92 10.17 -16.61
C ILE A 170 -0.42 10.28 -17.34
N ASP A 171 -0.51 9.73 -18.56
CA ASP A 171 -1.73 9.77 -19.37
C ASP A 171 -2.90 9.03 -18.70
N THR A 172 -2.60 8.03 -17.87
CA THR A 172 -3.59 7.25 -17.11
C THR A 172 -4.11 8.05 -15.93
N ILE A 173 -3.21 8.57 -15.08
CA ILE A 173 -3.62 9.33 -13.88
C ILE A 173 -4.24 10.68 -14.25
N ALA A 174 -3.92 11.27 -15.41
CA ALA A 174 -4.57 12.50 -15.87
C ALA A 174 -6.09 12.35 -16.07
N ARG A 175 -6.59 11.11 -16.17
CA ARG A 175 -8.02 10.78 -16.28
C ARG A 175 -8.68 10.53 -14.91
N SER A 176 -7.89 10.43 -13.85
CA SER A 176 -8.36 10.22 -12.48
C SER A 176 -9.05 11.47 -11.92
N PRO A 177 -9.99 11.31 -10.98
CA PRO A 177 -10.61 12.45 -10.30
C PRO A 177 -9.58 13.25 -9.51
N ALA A 178 -9.79 14.56 -9.40
CA ALA A 178 -8.93 15.42 -8.57
C ALA A 178 -9.00 14.98 -7.09
N PRO A 179 -7.88 14.98 -6.36
CA PRO A 179 -7.84 14.52 -4.97
C PRO A 179 -8.79 15.32 -4.09
N THR A 180 -9.40 14.65 -3.12
CA THR A 180 -10.32 15.29 -2.18
C THR A 180 -9.51 16.09 -1.15
N ARG A 181 -9.14 17.32 -1.52
CA ARG A 181 -8.24 18.19 -0.75
C ARG A 181 -8.76 18.44 0.68
N ARG A 182 -8.08 17.91 1.71
CA ARG A 182 -7.99 18.53 3.04
C ARG A 182 -6.57 18.43 3.60
N GLY A 183 -5.83 19.54 3.44
CA GLY A 183 -4.79 19.93 4.40
C GLY A 183 -3.33 19.64 4.05
N ARG A 184 -2.79 20.16 2.94
CA ARG A 184 -1.37 20.52 2.94
C ARG A 184 -1.22 21.74 3.86
N ALA A 185 -0.61 21.54 5.02
CA ALA A 185 -0.11 22.64 5.84
C ALA A 185 1.04 23.31 5.06
N SER A 186 0.71 24.32 4.27
CA SER A 186 1.68 25.28 3.76
C SER A 186 2.13 26.19 4.92
N GLY A 187 3.06 25.68 5.72
CA GLY A 187 3.84 26.50 6.64
C GLY A 187 4.79 27.38 5.85
N ARG A 188 4.31 28.55 5.43
CA ARG A 188 5.10 29.70 4.95
C ARG A 188 6.39 29.82 5.77
N ARG A 189 7.56 29.55 5.16
CA ARG A 189 8.79 30.22 5.59
C ARG A 189 8.65 31.68 5.18
N GLY A 190 8.18 32.50 6.11
CA GLY A 190 8.30 33.94 5.99
C GLY A 190 9.77 34.31 6.12
N ASP A 191 10.37 34.72 5.02
CA ASP A 191 11.58 35.54 5.01
C ASP A 191 11.30 36.80 5.84
N GLY A 192 11.92 36.87 7.01
CA GLY A 192 11.98 38.05 7.86
C GLY A 192 13.35 38.72 7.74
N SER A 193 13.68 39.21 6.54
CA SER A 193 14.72 40.22 6.36
C SER A 193 14.09 41.60 6.49
N LEU A 194 14.69 42.45 7.34
CA LEU A 194 14.57 43.92 7.55
C LEU A 194 14.61 44.13 9.08
N GLY A 195 15.63 44.72 9.72
CA GLY A 195 16.54 45.77 9.24
C GLY A 195 15.95 47.15 9.55
N SER A 196 16.03 47.58 10.80
CA SER A 196 16.35 48.94 11.31
C SER A 196 16.20 48.98 12.83
#